data_AF-A0A2A4N0C6-F1
#
_entry.id   AF-A0A2A4N0C6-F1
#
_cell.length_a   1.000
_cell.length_b   1.000
_cell.length_c   1.000
_cell.angle_alpha   90.00
_cell.angle_beta   90.00
_cell.angle_gamma   90.00
#
_symmetry.space_group_name_H-M   'P 1'
#
loop_
_entity.id
_entity.type
_entity.pdbx_description
1 polymer ?
#
loop_
_entity_poly.entity_id
_entity_poly.type
_entity_poly.pdbx_seq_one_letter_code
_entity_poly.pdbx_strand_id
1 'polypeptide(L)'
;MKTLILLLLISFQVSAEEIDRSAMNTCSYAGGIARETQNIRQVEDDNWIVFEYKVSLMYKEGDGLSNLLVIAKTVYDYAPINSSSTDVFNNVFDTCMGKHITHTVSLPEFEL
;
A
#
# COMPACT_ATOMS: atom_id res chain seq x y z
N MET A 1 0.40 52.49 -8.86
CA MET A 1 1.55 51.57 -8.63
C MET A 1 1.77 51.18 -7.16
N LYS A 2 0.85 51.44 -6.21
CA LYS A 2 1.05 51.05 -4.78
C LYS A 2 0.14 49.93 -4.28
N THR A 3 -0.89 49.55 -5.04
CA THR A 3 -1.87 48.52 -4.64
C THR A 3 -1.53 47.10 -5.10
N LEU A 4 -0.62 46.94 -6.07
CA LEU A 4 -0.27 45.63 -6.63
C LEU A 4 0.70 44.81 -5.76
N ILE A 5 1.41 45.43 -4.82
CA ILE A 5 2.41 44.75 -3.97
C ILE A 5 1.75 44.01 -2.78
N LEU A 6 0.51 44.37 -2.41
CA LEU A 6 -0.15 43.79 -1.23
C LEU A 6 -0.84 42.43 -1.50
N LEU A 7 -0.99 42.03 -2.76
CA LEU A 7 -1.68 40.79 -3.16
C LEU A 7 -0.78 39.53 -3.17
N LEU A 8 0.53 39.69 -3.03
CA LEU A 8 1.51 38.58 -3.07
C LEU A 8 1.73 37.88 -1.73
N LEU A 9 1.12 38.36 -0.63
CA LEU A 9 1.35 37.82 0.71
C LEU A 9 0.35 36.71 1.12
N ILE A 10 -0.56 36.32 0.23
CA ILE A 10 -1.49 35.21 0.46
C ILE A 10 -0.99 33.96 -0.30
N SER A 11 0.29 33.62 -0.14
CA SER A 11 0.72 32.25 -0.40
C SER A 11 0.20 31.40 0.75
N PHE A 12 -0.93 30.70 0.53
CA PHE A 12 -1.42 29.70 1.47
C PHE A 12 -0.28 28.73 1.76
N GLN A 13 0.16 28.65 3.01
CA GLN A 13 1.06 27.60 3.45
C GLN A 13 0.26 26.30 3.42
N VAL A 14 0.29 25.61 2.29
CA VAL A 14 -0.14 24.21 2.21
C VAL A 14 0.91 23.44 2.99
N SER A 15 0.69 23.33 4.31
CA SER A 15 1.42 22.37 5.12
C SER A 15 0.93 21.00 4.68
N ALA A 16 1.73 20.31 3.86
CA ALA A 16 1.54 18.88 3.66
C ALA A 16 1.69 18.23 5.04
N GLU A 17 0.63 17.61 5.55
CA GLU A 17 0.71 16.80 6.76
C GLU A 17 1.75 15.71 6.53
N GLU A 18 2.75 15.63 7.41
CA GLU A 18 3.78 14.61 7.30
C GLU A 18 3.10 13.25 7.38
N ILE A 19 3.15 12.48 6.29
CA ILE A 19 2.68 11.10 6.30
C ILE A 19 3.49 10.38 7.37
N ASP A 20 2.81 9.82 8.36
CA ASP A 20 3.44 9.06 9.42
C ASP A 20 4.37 8.00 8.82
N ARG A 21 5.68 8.14 9.09
CA ARG A 21 6.71 7.22 8.60
C ARG A 21 6.42 5.77 9.02
N SER A 22 5.76 5.58 10.17
CA SER A 22 5.33 4.26 10.63
C SER A 22 4.26 3.66 9.71
N ALA A 23 3.27 4.46 9.30
CA ALA A 23 2.26 4.06 8.32
C ALA A 23 2.90 3.69 6.97
N MET A 24 3.81 4.52 6.47
CA MET A 24 4.54 4.26 5.23
C MET A 24 5.27 2.92 5.25
N ASN A 25 6.01 2.62 6.33
CA ASN A 25 6.73 1.37 6.48
C ASN A 25 5.78 0.16 6.58
N THR A 26 4.68 0.31 7.32
CA THR A 26 3.68 -0.74 7.51
C THR A 26 2.98 -1.08 6.20
N CYS A 27 2.55 -0.07 5.43
CA CYS A 27 1.90 -0.28 4.15
C CYS A 27 2.86 -0.78 3.08
N SER A 28 4.13 -0.33 3.10
CA SER A 28 5.18 -0.88 2.22
C SER A 28 5.44 -2.35 2.50
N TYR A 29 5.45 -2.76 3.78
CA TYR A 29 5.56 -4.17 4.16
C TYR A 29 4.38 -4.98 3.61
N ALA A 30 3.15 -4.51 3.81
CA ALA A 30 1.96 -5.21 3.34
C ALA A 30 1.92 -5.32 1.81
N GLY A 31 2.18 -4.23 1.10
CA GLY A 31 2.28 -4.24 -0.37
C GLY A 31 3.38 -5.19 -0.86
N GLY A 32 4.54 -5.19 -0.19
CA GLY A 32 5.66 -6.08 -0.51
C GLY A 32 5.30 -7.56 -0.40
N ILE A 33 4.66 -7.97 0.72
CA ILE A 33 4.19 -9.35 0.88
C ILE A 33 3.16 -9.71 -0.18
N ALA A 34 2.25 -8.79 -0.51
CA ALA A 34 1.24 -9.02 -1.53
C ALA A 34 1.86 -9.24 -2.93
N ARG A 35 2.85 -8.42 -3.29
CA ARG A 35 3.61 -8.55 -4.54
C ARG A 35 4.26 -9.91 -4.67
N GLU A 36 4.99 -10.33 -3.64
CA GLU A 36 5.74 -11.58 -3.67
C GLU A 36 4.80 -12.79 -3.61
N THR A 37 3.68 -12.70 -2.90
CA THR A 37 2.64 -13.74 -2.94
C THR A 37 2.12 -13.93 -4.36
N GLN A 38 1.80 -12.84 -5.08
CA GLN A 38 1.32 -12.93 -6.46
C GLN A 38 2.40 -13.49 -7.40
N ASN A 39 3.66 -13.04 -7.26
CA ASN A 39 4.78 -13.58 -8.04
C ASN A 39 4.93 -15.09 -7.84
N ILE A 40 4.97 -15.55 -6.58
CA ILE A 40 5.12 -16.98 -6.25
C ILE A 40 3.95 -17.77 -6.82
N ARG A 41 2.71 -17.29 -6.63
CA ARG A 41 1.51 -17.94 -7.17
C ARG A 41 1.54 -18.05 -8.69
N GLN A 42 2.04 -17.04 -9.40
CA GLN A 42 2.17 -17.07 -10.86
C GLN A 42 3.23 -18.03 -11.37
N VAL A 43 4.31 -18.21 -10.60
CA VAL A 43 5.43 -19.10 -10.94
C VAL A 43 5.13 -20.55 -10.60
N GLU A 44 4.55 -20.78 -9.42
CA GLU A 44 4.34 -22.11 -8.85
C GLU A 44 2.95 -22.69 -9.17
N ASP A 45 1.97 -21.85 -9.54
CA ASP A 45 0.57 -22.21 -9.77
C ASP A 45 -0.07 -22.97 -8.58
N ASP A 46 0.41 -22.65 -7.38
CA ASP A 46 -0.11 -23.22 -6.15
C ASP A 46 -1.52 -22.69 -5.84
N ASN A 47 -2.34 -23.56 -5.25
CA ASN A 47 -3.54 -23.11 -4.54
C ASN A 47 -3.17 -22.68 -3.10
N TRP A 48 -4.11 -22.02 -2.42
CA TRP A 48 -3.90 -21.49 -1.08
C TRP A 48 -3.35 -22.54 -0.09
N ILE A 49 -3.89 -23.76 -0.11
CA ILE A 49 -3.52 -24.81 0.85
C ILE A 49 -2.05 -25.20 0.70
N VAL A 50 -1.57 -25.31 -0.55
CA VAL A 50 -0.17 -25.66 -0.82
C VAL A 50 0.76 -24.52 -0.43
N PHE A 51 0.40 -23.28 -0.77
CA PHE A 51 1.17 -22.09 -0.40
C PHE A 51 1.30 -21.94 1.12
N GLU A 52 0.18 -22.03 1.85
CA GLU A 52 0.13 -21.92 3.31
C GLU A 52 1.02 -22.99 3.97
N TYR A 53 0.94 -24.23 3.49
CA TYR A 53 1.76 -25.32 3.98
C TYR A 53 3.26 -25.05 3.77
N LYS A 54 3.67 -24.67 2.55
CA LYS A 54 5.08 -24.36 2.23
C LYS A 54 5.63 -23.23 3.10
N VAL A 55 4.88 -22.14 3.24
CA VAL A 55 5.28 -20.99 4.06
C VAL A 55 5.41 -21.39 5.54
N SER A 56 4.47 -22.18 6.06
CA SER A 56 4.49 -22.62 7.46
C SER A 56 5.69 -23.52 7.79
N LEU A 57 6.27 -24.21 6.80
CA LEU A 57 7.50 -24.98 6.98
C LEU A 57 8.77 -24.11 7.03
N MET A 58 8.74 -22.91 6.44
CA MET A 58 9.92 -22.04 6.32
C MET A 58 10.07 -21.07 7.49
N TYR A 59 8.96 -20.65 8.09
CA TYR A 59 8.96 -19.62 9.12
C TYR A 59 8.60 -20.18 10.49
N LYS A 60 9.22 -19.62 11.52
CA LYS A 60 8.85 -19.91 12.91
C LYS A 60 7.43 -19.40 13.18
N GLU A 61 6.64 -20.19 13.90
CA GLU A 61 5.34 -19.76 14.43
C GLU A 61 5.46 -18.46 15.24
N GLY A 62 4.54 -17.53 14.98
CA GLY A 62 4.44 -16.23 15.66
C GLY A 62 3.77 -15.17 14.81
N ASP A 63 3.72 -13.95 15.33
CA ASP A 63 3.02 -12.82 14.71
C ASP A 63 3.53 -12.50 13.29
N GLY A 64 4.82 -12.70 13.03
CA GLY A 64 5.40 -12.51 11.70
C GLY A 64 4.81 -13.46 10.65
N LEU A 65 4.70 -14.75 10.97
CA LEU A 65 4.07 -15.75 10.10
C LEU A 65 2.58 -15.47 9.95
N SER A 66 1.89 -15.17 11.05
CA SER A 66 0.46 -14.84 11.05
C SER A 66 0.16 -13.65 10.14
N ASN A 67 0.91 -12.55 10.29
CA ASN A 67 0.73 -11.35 9.47
C ASN A 67 0.99 -11.62 7.98
N LEU A 68 2.04 -12.39 7.66
CA LEU A 68 2.33 -12.78 6.29
C LEU A 68 1.17 -13.58 5.69
N LEU A 69 0.70 -14.62 6.39
CA LEU A 69 -0.39 -15.48 5.91
C LEU A 69 -1.70 -14.71 5.73
N VAL A 70 -2.04 -13.77 6.60
CA VAL A 70 -3.23 -12.92 6.44
C VAL A 70 -3.17 -12.09 5.16
N ILE A 71 -2.02 -11.47 4.88
CA ILE A 71 -1.85 -10.64 3.68
C ILE A 71 -1.85 -11.54 2.44
N ALA A 72 -1.12 -12.65 2.47
CA ALA A 72 -1.09 -13.60 1.36
C ALA A 72 -2.47 -14.17 1.06
N LYS A 73 -3.24 -14.57 2.09
CA LYS A 73 -4.61 -15.07 1.94
C LYS A 73 -5.49 -14.05 1.24
N THR A 74 -5.35 -12.78 1.61
CA THR A 74 -6.07 -11.68 0.98
C THR A 74 -5.81 -11.67 -0.53
N VAL A 75 -4.55 -11.75 -0.96
CA VAL A 75 -4.20 -11.83 -2.40
C VAL A 75 -4.87 -13.04 -3.09
N TYR A 76 -4.83 -14.21 -2.47
CA TYR A 76 -5.49 -15.41 -3.02
C TYR A 76 -7.01 -15.24 -3.18
N ASP A 77 -7.64 -14.44 -2.32
CA ASP A 77 -9.09 -14.23 -2.35
C ASP A 77 -9.55 -13.19 -3.37
N TYR A 78 -8.80 -12.08 -3.54
CA TYR A 78 -9.27 -10.98 -4.38
C TYR A 78 -8.57 -10.92 -5.75
N ALA A 79 -7.31 -11.33 -5.87
CA ALA A 79 -6.52 -11.09 -7.08
C ALA A 79 -6.66 -12.24 -8.08
N PRO A 80 -7.04 -11.98 -9.35
CA PRO A 80 -6.88 -12.95 -10.42
C PRO A 80 -5.41 -13.40 -10.57
N ILE A 81 -5.18 -14.67 -10.93
CA ILE A 81 -3.82 -15.22 -11.07
C ILE A 81 -2.98 -14.47 -12.13
N ASN A 82 -3.61 -13.89 -13.14
CA ASN A 82 -2.93 -13.13 -14.20
C ASN A 82 -2.74 -11.63 -13.87
N SER A 83 -3.12 -11.18 -12.66
CA SER A 83 -2.88 -9.80 -12.24
C SER A 83 -1.39 -9.50 -12.15
N SER A 84 -0.96 -8.32 -12.62
CA SER A 84 0.41 -7.86 -12.41
C SER A 84 0.74 -7.79 -10.92
N SER A 85 1.90 -8.28 -10.51
CA SER A 85 2.34 -8.17 -9.12
C SER A 85 2.53 -6.71 -8.69
N THR A 86 2.88 -5.81 -9.62
CA THR A 86 2.89 -4.36 -9.37
C THR A 86 1.50 -3.82 -9.06
N ASP A 87 0.46 -4.27 -9.76
CA ASP A 87 -0.91 -3.80 -9.50
C ASP A 87 -1.43 -4.34 -8.17
N VAL A 88 -1.07 -5.59 -7.83
CA VAL A 88 -1.34 -6.18 -6.51
C VAL A 88 -0.64 -5.41 -5.39
N PHE A 89 0.64 -5.04 -5.58
CA PHE A 89 1.37 -4.17 -4.65
C PHE A 89 0.63 -2.85 -4.43
N ASN A 90 0.35 -2.12 -5.53
CA ASN A 90 -0.26 -0.80 -5.47
C ASN A 90 -1.63 -0.87 -4.79
N ASN A 91 -2.45 -1.86 -5.14
CA ASN A 91 -3.77 -2.01 -4.53
C ASN A 91 -3.72 -2.19 -3.01
N VAL A 92 -2.85 -3.09 -2.51
CA VAL A 92 -2.69 -3.33 -1.07
C VAL A 92 -2.08 -2.13 -0.37
N PHE A 93 -1.04 -1.53 -0.97
CA PHE A 93 -0.38 -0.35 -0.44
C PHE A 93 -1.34 0.84 -0.33
N ASP A 94 -2.04 1.18 -1.41
CA ASP A 94 -2.96 2.31 -1.47
C ASP A 94 -4.16 2.11 -0.53
N THR A 95 -4.69 0.88 -0.46
CA THR A 95 -5.77 0.54 0.48
C THR A 95 -5.31 0.68 1.94
N CYS A 96 -4.07 0.29 2.23
CA CYS A 96 -3.48 0.49 3.55
C CYS A 96 -3.29 1.99 3.86
N MET A 97 -2.64 2.72 2.95
CA MET A 97 -2.38 4.15 3.10
C MET A 97 -3.66 4.98 3.22
N GLY A 98 -4.71 4.62 2.49
CA GLY A 98 -6.02 5.27 2.59
C GLY A 98 -6.66 5.18 3.99
N LYS A 99 -6.25 4.22 4.83
CA LYS A 99 -6.68 4.13 6.24
C LYS A 99 -5.85 5.01 7.18
N HIS A 100 -4.65 5.41 6.75
CA HIS A 100 -3.73 6.25 7.52
C HIS A 100 -3.81 7.73 7.12
N ILE A 101 -4.34 8.03 5.94
CA ILE A 101 -4.60 9.40 5.50
C ILE A 101 -5.99 9.81 6.00
N THR A 102 -6.05 10.63 7.06
CA THR A 102 -7.27 11.35 7.40
C THR A 102 -7.53 12.39 6.31
N HIS A 103 -8.67 12.31 5.62
CA HIS A 103 -9.01 13.26 4.55
C HIS A 103 -8.94 14.72 5.01
N THR A 104 -7.88 15.42 4.64
CA THR A 104 -7.90 16.84 4.24
C THR A 104 -6.71 17.11 3.33
N VAL A 105 -6.76 16.58 2.11
CA VAL A 105 -6.04 17.20 0.99
C VAL A 105 -7.09 17.96 0.19
N SER A 106 -7.20 19.27 0.45
CA SER A 106 -7.78 20.18 -0.54
C SER A 106 -6.84 20.15 -1.74
N LEU A 107 -7.19 19.37 -2.76
CA LEU A 107 -6.52 19.39 -4.06
C LEU A 107 -6.47 20.86 -4.53
N PRO A 108 -5.29 21.44 -4.78
CA PRO A 108 -5.24 22.54 -5.73
C PRO A 108 -5.65 21.93 -7.07
N GLU A 109 -6.77 22.43 -7.59
CA GLU A 109 -7.20 22.22 -8.96
C GLU A 109 -6.01 22.61 -9.86
N PHE A 110 -5.29 21.60 -10.38
CA PHE A 110 -4.34 21.84 -11.44
C PHE A 110 -5.18 22.10 -12.69
N GLU A 111 -5.51 23.36 -12.92
CA GLU A 111 -6.02 23.83 -14.20
C GLU A 111 -5.00 23.46 -15.29
N LEU A 112 -5.43 22.59 -16.22
CA LEU A 112 -4.73 22.29 -17.48
C LEU A 112 -4.98 23.40 -18.50
#